data_AF-A0A351X4K7-F1
#
_entry.id   AF-A0A351X4K7-F1
#
_cell.length_a   1.000
_cell.length_b   1.000
_cell.length_c   1.000
_cell.angle_alpha   90.00
_cell.angle_beta   90.00
_cell.angle_gamma   90.00
#
_symmetry.space_group_name_H-M   'P 1'
#
loop_
_entity.id
_entity.type
_entity.pdbx_description
1 polymer ?
#
loop_
_entity_poly.entity_id
_entity_poly.type
_entity_poly.pdbx_seq_one_letter_code
_entity_poly.pdbx_strand_id
1 'polypeptide(L)'
;MIPRILLAHLPTAVEAMPRLTAALGGPRLFVKRDDQTGVAFGGNKTRKLEYVLAEAQAGGARTLITVGGIQSNHCRQTAALAARLGMRCILVLSGEPSDNPNGNVLLDNLFGAKLVWTTRAERDRVAEYTFDVAWEEGDRPYLIPLGAS
;
A
#
# COMPACT_ATOMS: atom_id res chain seq x y z
N MET A 1 15.20 -3.16 19.25
CA MET A 1 14.55 -3.77 18.07
C MET A 1 13.63 -2.73 17.47
N ILE A 2 13.63 -2.53 16.14
CA ILE A 2 12.72 -1.56 15.51
C ILE A 2 11.28 -2.10 15.64
N PRO A 3 10.31 -1.32 16.17
CA PRO A 3 8.92 -1.77 16.30
C PRO A 3 8.30 -2.11 14.94
N ARG A 4 7.47 -3.16 14.91
CA ARG A 4 6.69 -3.54 13.73
C ARG A 4 5.40 -4.24 14.12
N ILE A 5 4.35 -4.08 13.32
CA ILE A 5 3.11 -4.86 13.45
C ILE A 5 3.23 -6.12 12.59
N LEU A 6 2.93 -7.29 13.15
CA LEU A 6 3.05 -8.57 12.44
C LEU A 6 1.76 -8.88 11.67
N LEU A 7 1.71 -8.47 10.40
CA LEU A 7 0.54 -8.64 9.53
C LEU A 7 0.85 -9.40 8.24
N ALA A 8 2.11 -9.41 7.81
CA ALA A 8 2.56 -10.14 6.64
C ALA A 8 2.75 -11.64 6.96
N HIS A 9 2.42 -12.51 6.00
CA HIS A 9 2.70 -13.93 6.09
C HIS A 9 4.18 -14.20 5.82
N LEU A 10 5.00 -14.23 6.87
CA LEU A 10 6.45 -14.37 6.78
C LEU A 10 6.96 -15.61 7.55
N PRO A 11 8.07 -16.24 7.10
CA PRO A 11 8.81 -15.95 5.87
C PRO A 11 8.06 -16.46 4.62
N THR A 12 8.12 -15.72 3.50
CA THR A 12 7.58 -16.22 2.23
C THR A 12 8.57 -17.15 1.53
N ALA A 13 8.06 -18.10 0.74
CA ALA A 13 8.83 -19.16 0.12
C ALA A 13 9.92 -18.65 -0.84
N VAL A 14 10.96 -19.47 -1.03
CA VAL A 14 11.93 -19.38 -2.13
C VAL A 14 11.71 -20.59 -3.02
N GLU A 15 11.34 -20.38 -4.27
CA GLU A 15 11.01 -21.44 -5.22
C GLU A 15 12.05 -21.48 -6.34
N ALA A 16 12.50 -22.68 -6.71
CA ALA A 16 13.33 -22.87 -7.89
C ALA A 16 12.49 -22.69 -9.17
N MET A 17 13.10 -22.16 -10.24
CA MET A 17 12.47 -22.00 -11.55
C MET A 17 13.08 -22.93 -12.61
N PRO A 18 12.95 -24.27 -12.45
CA PRO A 18 13.71 -25.25 -13.24
C PRO A 18 13.41 -25.17 -14.74
N ARG A 19 12.16 -24.91 -15.13
CA ARG A 19 11.78 -24.77 -16.55
C ARG A 19 12.42 -23.55 -17.20
N LEU A 20 12.49 -22.42 -16.48
CA LEU A 20 13.12 -21.20 -16.99
C LEU A 20 14.65 -21.35 -17.05
N THR A 21 15.24 -21.95 -16.03
CA THR A 21 16.66 -22.33 -16.04
C THR A 21 16.99 -23.20 -17.26
N ALA A 22 16.19 -24.22 -17.55
CA ALA A 22 16.41 -25.07 -18.72
C ALA A 22 16.26 -24.30 -20.04
N ALA A 23 15.23 -23.46 -20.17
CA ALA A 23 14.97 -22.67 -21.36
C ALA A 23 16.10 -21.67 -21.70
N LEU A 24 16.84 -21.20 -20.69
CA LEU A 24 17.94 -20.25 -20.85
C LEU A 24 19.32 -20.94 -20.95
N GLY A 25 19.40 -22.26 -20.81
CA GLY A 25 20.68 -22.99 -20.72
C GLY A 25 21.45 -22.69 -19.43
N GLY A 26 20.75 -22.27 -18.37
CA GLY A 26 21.32 -21.73 -17.13
C GLY A 26 21.10 -20.21 -16.98
N PRO A 27 21.47 -19.60 -15.83
CA PRO A 27 21.90 -20.22 -14.58
C PRO A 27 20.73 -20.84 -13.79
N ARG A 28 21.00 -21.38 -12.59
CA ARG A 28 19.93 -21.75 -11.63
C ARG A 28 19.21 -20.49 -11.16
N LEU A 29 17.91 -20.44 -11.40
CA LEU A 29 17.08 -19.30 -11.03
C LEU A 29 16.13 -19.66 -9.89
N PHE A 30 15.92 -18.69 -9.01
CA PHE A 30 15.02 -18.79 -7.87
C PHE A 30 14.15 -17.53 -7.79
N VAL A 31 12.97 -17.66 -7.20
CA VAL A 31 12.07 -16.54 -6.91
C VAL A 31 11.74 -16.51 -5.43
N LYS A 32 11.90 -15.34 -4.80
CA LYS A 32 11.40 -15.06 -3.46
C LYS A 32 9.96 -14.57 -3.58
N ARG A 33 9.01 -15.32 -3.03
CA ARG A 33 7.56 -15.12 -3.21
C ARG A 33 7.00 -13.98 -2.35
N ASP A 34 7.52 -12.78 -2.51
CA ASP A 34 7.00 -11.60 -1.79
C ASP A 34 5.59 -11.17 -2.24
N ASP A 35 5.08 -11.73 -3.34
CA ASP A 35 3.66 -11.68 -3.69
C ASP A 35 2.77 -12.39 -2.66
N GLN A 36 3.29 -13.39 -1.95
CA GLN A 36 2.52 -14.21 -1.00
C GLN A 36 2.50 -13.66 0.44
N THR A 37 2.69 -12.36 0.63
CA THR A 37 2.66 -11.73 1.97
C THR A 37 1.25 -11.62 2.58
N GLY A 38 0.21 -12.10 1.87
CA GLY A 38 -1.13 -12.33 2.41
C GLY A 38 -2.11 -11.17 2.20
N VAL A 39 -1.85 -10.02 2.81
CA VAL A 39 -2.85 -8.94 2.90
C VAL A 39 -3.27 -8.41 1.53
N ALA A 40 -4.56 -8.55 1.23
CA ALA A 40 -5.19 -8.12 -0.01
C ALA A 40 -4.47 -8.59 -1.28
N PHE A 41 -4.00 -9.84 -1.34
CA PHE A 41 -3.12 -10.40 -2.39
C PHE A 41 -1.63 -10.07 -2.25
N GLY A 42 -1.21 -9.53 -1.11
CA GLY A 42 0.20 -9.36 -0.74
C GLY A 42 1.01 -8.46 -1.68
N GLY A 43 2.30 -8.71 -1.69
CA GLY A 43 3.34 -7.89 -2.33
C GLY A 43 4.38 -7.37 -1.35
N ASN A 44 5.47 -6.83 -1.90
CA ASN A 44 6.60 -6.35 -1.12
C ASN A 44 6.27 -5.16 -0.20
N LYS A 45 5.20 -4.38 -0.47
CA LYS A 45 4.84 -3.20 0.34
C LYS A 45 4.34 -3.60 1.73
N THR A 46 3.70 -4.76 1.87
CA THR A 46 3.21 -5.25 3.16
C THR A 46 4.37 -5.34 4.17
N ARG A 47 5.55 -5.83 3.77
CA ARG A 47 6.74 -5.89 4.65
C ARG A 47 7.17 -4.51 5.18
N LYS A 48 7.12 -3.49 4.32
CA LYS A 48 7.52 -2.13 4.68
C LYS A 48 6.49 -1.48 5.60
N LEU A 49 5.21 -1.67 5.27
CA LEU A 49 4.10 -1.11 6.00
C LEU A 49 4.01 -1.64 7.44
N GLU A 50 4.50 -2.84 7.75
CA GLU A 50 4.59 -3.32 9.14
C GLU A 50 5.30 -2.33 10.08
N TYR A 51 6.35 -1.67 9.60
CA TYR A 51 7.13 -0.69 10.38
C TYR A 51 6.46 0.69 10.39
N VAL A 52 6.04 1.16 9.21
CA VAL A 52 5.38 2.47 9.06
C VAL A 52 4.10 2.52 9.90
N LEU A 53 3.32 1.44 9.91
CA LEU A 53 2.07 1.38 10.68
C LEU A 53 2.34 1.31 12.18
N ALA A 54 3.42 0.65 12.62
CA ALA A 54 3.81 0.66 14.03
C ALA A 54 4.15 2.09 14.50
N GLU A 55 4.86 2.84 13.67
CA GLU A 55 5.16 4.26 13.93
C GLU A 55 3.89 5.12 13.94
N ALA A 56 3.03 4.97 12.92
CA ALA A 56 1.76 5.71 12.84
C ALA A 56 0.86 5.45 14.06
N GLN A 57 0.74 4.19 14.51
CA GLN A 57 -0.02 3.85 15.71
C GLN A 57 0.59 4.42 16.98
N ALA A 58 1.92 4.36 17.13
CA ALA A 58 2.61 4.95 18.27
C ALA A 58 2.42 6.47 18.34
N GLY A 59 2.32 7.13 17.17
CA GLY A 59 1.98 8.56 17.05
C GLY A 59 0.50 8.90 17.23
N GLY A 60 -0.37 7.91 17.48
CA GLY A 60 -1.80 8.13 17.66
C GLY A 60 -2.57 8.45 16.37
N ALA A 61 -2.04 8.08 15.21
CA ALA A 61 -2.73 8.26 13.94
C ALA A 61 -4.04 7.46 13.90
N ARG A 62 -5.06 8.03 13.25
CA ARG A 62 -6.38 7.39 13.03
C ARG A 62 -6.76 7.32 11.55
N THR A 63 -6.05 8.07 10.71
CA THR A 63 -6.24 8.10 9.26
C THR A 63 -4.89 7.91 8.58
N LEU A 64 -4.80 7.01 7.60
CA LEU A 64 -3.63 6.87 6.73
C LEU A 64 -3.89 7.61 5.43
N ILE A 65 -2.93 8.43 5.01
CA ILE A 65 -2.93 9.08 3.70
C ILE A 65 -1.76 8.53 2.91
N THR A 66 -1.99 8.12 1.67
CA THR A 66 -0.89 7.79 0.77
C THR A 66 -1.22 8.12 -0.67
N VAL A 67 -0.24 7.98 -1.54
CA VAL A 67 -0.30 8.44 -2.92
C VAL A 67 0.05 7.33 -3.90
N GLY A 68 -0.49 7.38 -5.12
CA GLY A 68 -0.20 6.40 -6.15
C GLY A 68 -0.82 6.74 -7.50
N GLY A 69 -0.63 5.87 -8.50
CA GLY A 69 -1.45 5.89 -9.71
C GLY A 69 -2.71 5.03 -9.54
N ILE A 70 -3.60 5.06 -10.53
CA ILE A 70 -4.86 4.28 -10.56
C ILE A 70 -4.66 2.83 -10.08
N GLN A 71 -3.70 2.08 -10.65
CA GLN A 71 -3.48 0.67 -10.29
C GLN A 71 -2.36 0.44 -9.26
N SER A 72 -2.22 1.35 -8.29
CA SER A 72 -1.16 1.28 -7.28
C SER A 72 -1.34 0.11 -6.31
N ASN A 73 -0.43 -0.87 -6.39
CA ASN A 73 -0.33 -1.94 -5.39
C ASN A 73 -0.02 -1.43 -3.98
N HIS A 74 0.62 -0.27 -3.85
CA HIS A 74 0.91 0.35 -2.56
C HIS A 74 -0.37 0.87 -1.92
N CYS A 75 -1.19 1.62 -2.68
CA CYS A 75 -2.47 2.14 -2.21
C CYS A 75 -3.39 1.02 -1.75
N ARG A 76 -3.52 -0.04 -2.56
CA ARG A 76 -4.29 -1.24 -2.22
C ARG A 76 -3.85 -1.92 -0.94
N GLN A 77 -2.55 -2.03 -0.70
CA GLN A 77 -2.03 -2.61 0.54
C GLN A 77 -2.25 -1.69 1.73
N THR A 78 -2.09 -0.37 1.56
CA THR A 78 -2.36 0.62 2.61
C THR A 78 -3.84 0.64 3.00
N ALA A 79 -4.75 0.66 2.03
CA ALA A 79 -6.20 0.63 2.27
C ALA A 79 -6.63 -0.65 3.01
N ALA A 80 -6.15 -1.81 2.58
CA ALA A 80 -6.45 -3.08 3.24
C ALA A 80 -5.94 -3.13 4.68
N LEU A 81 -4.73 -2.62 4.92
CA LEU A 81 -4.14 -2.60 6.26
C LEU A 81 -4.85 -1.57 7.16
N ALA A 82 -5.24 -0.42 6.62
CA ALA A 82 -6.06 0.56 7.35
C ALA A 82 -7.37 -0.09 7.81
N ALA A 83 -8.11 -0.73 6.90
CA ALA A 83 -9.35 -1.42 7.20
C ALA A 83 -9.15 -2.51 8.27
N ARG A 84 -8.09 -3.32 8.14
CA ARG A 84 -7.74 -4.36 9.13
C ARG A 84 -7.42 -3.81 10.52
N LEU A 85 -6.85 -2.61 10.60
CA LEU A 85 -6.47 -1.94 11.85
C LEU A 85 -7.56 -1.00 12.40
N GLY A 86 -8.71 -0.90 11.73
CA GLY A 86 -9.77 0.03 12.12
C GLY A 86 -9.41 1.50 11.91
N MET A 87 -8.46 1.80 11.03
CA MET A 87 -8.05 3.15 10.65
C MET A 87 -8.78 3.57 9.37
N ARG A 88 -9.02 4.87 9.19
CA ARG A 88 -9.48 5.41 7.91
C ARG A 88 -8.33 5.43 6.91
N CYS A 89 -8.67 5.43 5.62
CA CYS A 89 -7.69 5.56 4.55
C CYS A 89 -8.14 6.59 3.53
N ILE A 90 -7.23 7.48 3.14
CA ILE A 90 -7.39 8.41 2.03
C ILE A 90 -6.27 8.12 1.01
N LEU A 91 -6.65 7.89 -0.24
CA LEU A 91 -5.73 7.58 -1.32
C LEU A 91 -5.75 8.73 -2.33
N VAL A 92 -4.61 9.39 -2.50
CA VAL A 92 -4.42 10.43 -3.52
C VAL A 92 -3.90 9.77 -4.80
N LEU A 93 -4.79 9.62 -5.78
CA LEU A 93 -4.54 8.86 -7.00
C LEU A 93 -4.32 9.79 -8.19
N SER A 94 -3.19 9.61 -8.88
CA SER A 94 -2.97 10.25 -10.17
C SER A 94 -3.68 9.50 -11.28
N GLY A 95 -4.61 10.19 -11.93
CA GLY A 95 -5.48 9.66 -12.97
C GLY A 95 -6.90 10.16 -12.80
N GLU A 96 -7.81 9.58 -13.57
CA GLU A 96 -9.22 9.97 -13.57
C GLU A 96 -10.08 8.85 -12.97
N PRO A 97 -11.20 9.20 -12.31
CA PRO A 97 -12.18 8.22 -11.88
C PRO A 97 -12.73 7.42 -13.06
N SER A 98 -13.19 6.21 -12.78
CA SER A 98 -13.87 5.36 -13.76
C SER A 98 -15.20 4.88 -13.17
N ASP A 99 -16.25 4.90 -14.00
CA ASP A 99 -17.56 4.34 -13.64
C ASP A 99 -17.52 2.82 -13.44
N ASN A 100 -16.48 2.14 -13.96
CA ASN A 100 -16.30 0.70 -13.87
C ASN A 100 -14.94 0.37 -13.23
N PRO A 101 -14.76 0.63 -11.92
CA PRO A 101 -13.50 0.38 -11.24
C PRO A 101 -13.13 -1.11 -11.29
N ASN A 102 -11.86 -1.40 -11.53
CA ASN A 102 -11.33 -2.76 -11.58
C ASN A 102 -9.94 -2.84 -10.92
N GLY A 103 -9.44 -4.06 -10.73
CA GLY A 103 -8.11 -4.29 -10.16
C GLY A 103 -7.96 -3.68 -8.77
N ASN A 104 -6.88 -2.93 -8.54
CA ASN A 104 -6.57 -2.31 -7.26
C ASN A 104 -7.60 -1.26 -6.86
N VAL A 105 -8.11 -0.41 -7.77
CA VAL A 105 -9.12 0.61 -7.43
C VAL A 105 -10.42 -0.02 -6.92
N LEU A 106 -10.84 -1.13 -7.54
CA LEU A 106 -12.02 -1.87 -7.05
C LEU A 106 -11.80 -2.32 -5.60
N LEU A 107 -10.62 -2.85 -5.31
CA LEU A 107 -10.27 -3.28 -3.95
C LEU A 107 -10.17 -2.10 -2.98
N ASP A 108 -9.59 -0.97 -3.40
CA ASP A 108 -9.51 0.25 -2.61
C ASP A 108 -10.91 0.70 -2.13
N ASN A 109 -11.88 0.71 -3.06
CA ASN A 109 -13.28 1.00 -2.74
C ASN A 109 -13.90 -0.03 -1.79
N LEU A 110 -13.66 -1.34 -2.02
CA LEU A 110 -14.17 -2.40 -1.16
C LEU A 110 -13.57 -2.37 0.25
N PHE A 111 -12.35 -1.87 0.41
CA PHE A 111 -11.73 -1.63 1.72
C PHE A 111 -12.19 -0.31 2.37
N GLY A 112 -13.06 0.46 1.71
CA GLY A 112 -13.63 1.69 2.26
C GLY A 112 -12.68 2.88 2.23
N ALA A 113 -11.67 2.88 1.34
CA ALA A 113 -10.79 4.04 1.19
C ALA A 113 -11.51 5.22 0.52
N LYS A 114 -11.24 6.44 0.99
CA LYS A 114 -11.64 7.67 0.30
C LYS A 114 -10.65 7.94 -0.83
N LEU A 115 -11.13 8.09 -2.06
CA LEU A 115 -10.29 8.38 -3.22
C LEU A 115 -10.28 9.89 -3.51
N VAL A 116 -9.09 10.47 -3.64
CA VAL A 116 -8.87 11.85 -4.06
C VAL A 116 -8.11 11.81 -5.39
N TRP A 117 -8.73 12.32 -6.45
CA TRP A 117 -8.16 12.27 -7.80
C TRP A 117 -7.34 13.52 -8.09
N THR A 118 -6.23 13.34 -8.80
CA THR A 118 -5.32 14.43 -9.16
C THR A 118 -4.50 14.05 -10.39
N THR A 119 -3.65 14.95 -10.87
CA THR A 119 -2.66 14.64 -11.89
C THR A 119 -1.38 14.08 -11.26
N ARG A 120 -0.44 13.61 -12.07
CA ARG A 120 0.88 13.21 -11.56
C ARG A 120 1.68 14.42 -11.05
N ALA A 121 1.53 15.58 -11.70
CA ALA A 121 2.27 16.79 -11.35
C ALA A 121 1.81 17.39 -10.01
N GLU A 122 0.50 17.36 -9.74
CA GLU A 122 -0.08 17.95 -8.53
C GLU A 122 -0.16 16.97 -7.35
N ARG A 123 0.33 15.73 -7.48
CA ARG A 123 0.13 14.66 -6.50
C ARG A 123 0.59 15.04 -5.10
N ASP A 124 1.81 15.55 -4.98
CA ASP A 124 2.43 15.82 -3.67
C ASP A 124 1.72 17.00 -2.99
N ARG A 125 1.46 18.06 -3.76
CA ARG A 125 0.67 19.22 -3.30
C ARG A 125 -0.73 18.82 -2.83
N VAL A 126 -1.43 17.96 -3.58
CA VAL A 126 -2.76 17.48 -3.19
C VAL A 126 -2.68 16.57 -1.96
N ALA A 127 -1.61 15.80 -1.80
CA ALA A 127 -1.41 14.96 -0.61
C ALA A 127 -1.16 15.80 0.65
N GLU A 128 -0.33 16.85 0.57
CA GLU A 128 -0.13 17.82 1.64
C GLU A 128 -1.44 18.53 2.00
N TYR A 129 -2.16 19.05 1.00
CA TYR A 129 -3.46 19.67 1.22
C TYR A 129 -4.47 18.70 1.88
N THR A 130 -4.51 17.44 1.44
CA THR A 130 -5.38 16.41 2.01
C THR A 130 -5.00 16.11 3.46
N PHE A 131 -3.70 16.14 3.78
CA PHE A 131 -3.20 15.99 5.15
C PHE A 131 -3.65 17.15 6.03
N ASP A 132 -3.47 18.40 5.59
CA ASP A 132 -3.83 19.58 6.37
C ASP A 132 -5.33 19.60 6.67
N VAL A 133 -6.18 19.33 5.67
CA VAL A 133 -7.64 19.23 5.85
C VAL A 133 -8.00 18.15 6.89
N ALA A 134 -7.45 16.94 6.75
CA ALA A 134 -7.70 15.88 7.72
C ALA A 134 -7.15 16.22 9.11
N TRP A 135 -6.07 17.00 9.21
CA TRP A 135 -5.54 17.44 10.49
C TRP A 135 -6.48 18.43 11.18
N GLU A 136 -7.00 19.42 10.43
CA GLU A 136 -7.95 20.43 10.90
C GLU A 136 -9.29 19.83 11.33
N GLU A 137 -9.77 18.80 10.62
CA GLU A 137 -10.96 18.01 10.99
C GLU A 137 -10.74 17.16 12.27
N GLY A 138 -9.52 17.18 12.82
CA GLY A 138 -9.14 16.43 14.00
C GLY A 138 -8.87 14.96 13.72
N ASP A 139 -8.81 14.54 12.46
CA ASP A 139 -8.79 13.14 12.02
C ASP A 139 -7.48 12.40 12.25
N ARG A 140 -6.45 13.10 12.76
CA ARG A 140 -5.11 12.57 13.07
C ARG A 140 -4.52 11.77 11.90
N PRO A 141 -4.28 12.42 10.75
CA PRO A 141 -3.67 11.78 9.59
C PRO A 141 -2.21 11.42 9.83
N TYR A 142 -1.75 10.37 9.13
CA TYR A 142 -0.34 10.03 8.94
C TYR A 142 -0.09 9.87 7.44
N LEU A 143 0.82 10.68 6.90
CA LEU A 143 1.16 10.65 5.47
C LEU A 143 2.26 9.63 5.21
N ILE A 144 1.96 8.62 4.40
CA ILE A 144 2.90 7.59 3.96
C ILE A 144 3.44 7.99 2.58
N PRO A 145 4.74 8.29 2.45
CA PRO A 145 5.36 8.61 1.16
C PRO A 145 5.21 7.48 0.13
N LEU A 146 5.32 7.83 -1.16
CA LEU A 146 5.12 6.90 -2.26
C LEU A 146 5.96 5.61 -2.09
N GLY A 147 5.28 4.49 -1.91
CA GLY A 147 5.91 3.16 -1.82
C GLY A 147 6.59 2.87 -0.48
N ALA A 148 6.35 3.70 0.54
CA ALA A 148 6.98 3.61 1.87
C ALA A 148 8.51 3.46 1.76
N SER A 149 9.14 4.28 0.92
CA SER A 149 10.57 4.24 0.62
C SER A 149 11.23 5.56 0.99
#